data_AF-A0A379GG50-F1
#
_entry.id   AF-A0A379GG50-F1
#
_cell.length_a   1.000
_cell.length_b   1.000
_cell.length_c   1.000
_cell.angle_alpha   90.00
_cell.angle_beta   90.00
_cell.angle_gamma   90.00
#
_symmetry.space_group_name_H-M   'P 1'
#
loop_
_entity.id
_entity.type
_entity.pdbx_description
1 polymer ?
#
loop_
_entity_poly.entity_id
_entity_poly.type
_entity_poly.pdbx_seq_one_letter_code
_entity_poly.pdbx_strand_id
1 'polypeptide(L)'
;MIITGGIFGSKAEKIRKKRNETIEKLHNINKGIKQQSTISECLQRFQVDLDEIEQYIEDADMSVEHLLYMWQTILTEINASLINFKKIDNAMELIRFSIYLEKIIAPWYMVVGYSKEMMAVFDEALSSFYSSK
;
A
#
# COMPACT_ATOMS: atom_id res chain seq x y z
N MET A 1 27.92 66.76 39.08
CA MET A 1 27.19 66.15 37.95
C MET A 1 26.32 64.98 38.43
N ILE A 2 25.28 65.25 39.22
CA ILE A 2 24.38 64.20 39.77
C ILE A 2 23.05 64.17 39.02
N ILE A 3 22.64 65.32 38.46
CA ILE A 3 21.36 65.52 37.77
C ILE A 3 21.32 64.80 36.41
N THR A 4 22.44 64.71 35.69
CA THR A 4 22.54 63.98 34.42
C THR A 4 22.55 62.46 34.63
N GLY A 5 23.25 61.96 35.66
CA GLY A 5 23.27 60.53 35.99
C GLY A 5 21.89 59.98 36.38
N GLY A 6 21.09 60.74 37.12
CA GLY A 6 19.74 60.32 37.53
C GLY A 6 18.71 60.30 36.38
N ILE A 7 18.67 61.34 35.55
CA ILE A 7 17.70 61.44 34.44
C ILE A 7 18.05 60.46 33.32
N PHE A 8 19.30 60.45 32.85
CA PHE A 8 19.73 59.54 31.79
C PHE A 8 19.83 58.09 32.29
N GLY A 9 20.21 57.87 33.55
CA GLY A 9 20.21 56.54 34.17
C GLY A 9 18.82 55.93 34.28
N SER A 10 17.81 56.69 34.73
CA SER A 10 16.42 56.20 34.79
C SER A 10 15.84 55.87 33.42
N LYS A 11 16.19 56.65 32.38
CA LYS A 11 15.78 56.40 30.99
C LYS A 11 16.48 55.18 30.41
N ALA A 12 17.78 55.03 30.67
CA ALA A 12 18.55 53.85 30.29
C ALA A 12 18.01 52.57 30.94
N GLU A 13 17.65 52.62 32.22
CA GLU A 13 17.09 51.48 32.94
C GLU A 13 15.68 51.10 32.45
N LYS A 14 14.83 52.09 32.12
CA LYS A 14 13.55 51.83 31.46
C LYS A 14 13.72 51.14 30.11
N ILE A 15 14.69 51.58 29.31
CA ILE A 15 15.00 50.94 28.01
C ILE A 15 15.54 49.52 28.23
N ARG A 16 16.44 49.33 29.21
CA ARG A 16 16.99 48.01 29.57
C ARG A 16 15.88 47.03 29.96
N LYS A 17 14.94 47.47 30.81
CA LYS A 17 13.79 46.66 31.24
C LYS A 17 12.89 46.28 30.06
N LYS A 18 12.52 47.25 29.22
CA LYS A 18 11.72 47.01 28.00
C LYS A 18 12.41 46.03 27.04
N ARG A 19 13.72 46.16 26.87
CA ARG A 19 14.52 45.25 26.04
C ARG A 19 14.48 43.83 26.59
N ASN A 20 14.69 43.65 27.89
CA ASN A 20 14.67 42.33 28.52
C ASN A 20 13.28 41.68 28.44
N GLU A 21 12.20 42.43 28.68
CA GLU A 21 10.82 41.96 28.50
C GLU A 21 10.56 41.50 27.05
N THR A 22 11.09 42.23 26.07
CA THR A 22 10.94 41.88 24.65
C THR A 22 11.75 40.63 24.28
N ILE A 23 12.97 40.50 24.81
CA ILE A 23 13.81 39.30 24.62
C ILE A 23 13.12 38.07 25.21
N GLU A 24 12.51 38.19 26.39
CA GLU A 24 11.79 37.09 27.03
C GLU A 24 10.55 36.67 26.24
N LYS A 25 9.77 37.64 25.74
CA LYS A 25 8.65 37.37 24.82
C LYS A 25 9.11 36.66 23.55
N LEU A 26 10.19 37.14 22.92
CA LEU A 26 10.76 36.51 21.74
C LEU A 26 11.19 35.07 22.03
N HIS A 27 11.84 34.83 23.18
CA HIS A 27 12.25 33.48 23.57
C HIS A 27 11.05 32.53 23.74
N ASN A 28 9.96 33.00 24.36
CA ASN A 28 8.75 32.20 24.55
C ASN A 28 8.05 31.89 23.22
N ILE A 29 7.93 32.89 22.33
CA ILE A 29 7.38 32.68 20.99
C ILE A 29 8.22 31.68 20.21
N ASN A 30 9.55 31.83 20.23
CA ASN A 30 10.45 30.95 19.50
C ASN A 30 10.39 29.50 20.03
N LYS A 31 10.19 29.32 21.34
CA LYS A 31 9.94 27.99 21.93
C LYS A 31 8.65 27.37 21.41
N GLY A 32 7.57 28.15 21.30
CA GLY A 32 6.30 27.69 20.73
C GLY A 32 6.41 27.33 19.24
N ILE A 33 7.10 28.16 18.46
CA ILE A 33 7.39 27.89 17.03
C ILE A 33 8.18 26.59 16.88
N LYS A 34 9.22 26.37 17.71
CA LYS A 34 9.98 25.12 17.68
C LYS A 34 9.12 23.90 17.94
N GLN A 35 8.23 23.95 18.95
CA GLN A 35 7.30 22.85 19.22
C GLN A 35 6.37 22.58 18.04
N GLN A 36 5.82 23.62 17.42
CA GLN A 36 4.96 23.46 16.25
C GLN A 36 5.72 22.90 15.04
N SER A 37 6.97 23.34 14.82
CA SER A 37 7.84 22.78 13.77
C SER A 37 8.04 21.28 13.95
N THR A 38 8.35 20.84 15.18
CA THR A 38 8.54 19.41 15.48
C THR A 38 7.26 18.60 15.23
N ILE A 39 6.09 19.14 15.60
CA ILE A 39 4.80 18.49 15.32
C ILE A 39 4.56 18.41 13.82
N SER A 40 4.82 19.50 13.08
CA SER A 40 4.64 19.53 11.63
C SER A 40 5.54 18.52 10.92
N GLU A 41 6.80 18.39 11.34
CA GLU A 41 7.73 17.39 10.83
C GLU A 41 7.24 15.97 11.13
N CYS A 42 6.70 15.73 12.33
CA CYS A 42 6.13 14.45 12.71
C CYS A 42 4.89 14.10 11.85
N LEU A 43 4.00 15.07 11.63
CA LEU A 43 2.80 14.88 10.79
C LEU A 43 3.17 14.61 9.33
N GLN A 44 4.18 15.30 8.81
CA GLN A 44 4.64 15.07 7.45
C GLN A 44 5.23 13.67 7.28
N ARG A 45 6.01 13.17 8.25
CA ARG A 45 6.50 11.79 8.22
C ARG A 45 5.35 10.79 8.32
N PHE A 46 4.42 11.03 9.24
CA PHE A 46 3.25 10.17 9.39
C PHE A 46 2.40 10.12 8.10
N GLN A 47 2.28 11.24 7.39
CA GLN A 47 1.60 11.26 6.09
C GLN A 47 2.33 10.40 5.06
N VAL A 48 3.66 10.50 4.97
CA VAL A 48 4.46 9.65 4.07
C VAL A 48 4.27 8.17 4.43
N ASP A 49 4.28 7.82 5.71
CA ASP A 49 4.05 6.44 6.17
C ASP A 49 2.64 5.95 5.79
N LEU A 50 1.62 6.81 5.85
CA LEU A 50 0.26 6.48 5.43
C LEU A 50 0.14 6.31 3.91
N ASP A 51 0.78 7.18 3.13
CA ASP A 51 0.80 7.09 1.66
C ASP A 51 1.48 5.78 1.21
N GLU A 52 2.54 5.36 1.92
CA GLU A 52 3.20 4.06 1.67
C GLU A 52 2.30 2.87 2.02
N ILE A 53 1.56 2.93 3.13
CA ILE A 53 0.57 1.90 3.49
C ILE A 53 -0.55 1.84 2.46
N GLU A 54 -1.04 2.97 1.97
CA GLU A 54 -2.07 3.03 0.94
C GLU A 54 -1.60 2.33 -0.33
N GLN A 55 -0.39 2.62 -0.80
CA GLN A 55 0.20 1.93 -1.95
C GLN A 55 0.28 0.41 -1.75
N TYR A 56 0.70 -0.06 -0.57
CA TYR A 56 0.74 -1.49 -0.29
C TYR A 56 -0.64 -2.15 -0.31
N ILE A 57 -1.67 -1.44 0.13
CA ILE A 57 -3.05 -1.93 0.08
C ILE A 57 -3.53 -2.01 -1.37
N GLU A 58 -3.26 -1.00 -2.19
CA GLU A 58 -3.61 -0.99 -3.63
C GLU A 58 -2.93 -2.15 -4.38
N ASP A 59 -1.63 -2.34 -4.15
CA ASP A 59 -0.86 -3.43 -4.76
C ASP A 59 -1.40 -4.81 -4.34
N ALA A 60 -1.79 -4.96 -3.07
CA ALA A 60 -2.37 -6.18 -2.55
C ALA A 60 -3.76 -6.47 -3.14
N ASP A 61 -4.61 -5.45 -3.27
CA ASP A 61 -5.94 -5.57 -3.84
C ASP A 61 -5.88 -6.04 -5.30
N MET A 62 -5.03 -5.40 -6.12
CA MET A 62 -4.79 -5.81 -7.50
C MET A 62 -4.30 -7.26 -7.59
N SER A 63 -3.40 -7.67 -6.70
CA SER A 63 -2.90 -9.05 -6.64
C SER A 63 -4.00 -10.04 -6.30
N VAL A 64 -4.90 -9.70 -5.37
CA VAL A 64 -6.06 -10.53 -5.00
C VAL A 64 -7.06 -10.62 -6.14
N GLU A 65 -7.33 -9.53 -6.85
CA GLU A 65 -8.21 -9.52 -8.03
C GLU A 65 -7.69 -10.47 -9.13
N HIS A 66 -6.38 -10.43 -9.42
CA HIS A 66 -5.77 -11.34 -10.38
C HIS A 66 -5.92 -12.82 -9.95
N LEU A 67 -5.69 -13.13 -8.67
CA LEU A 67 -5.89 -14.48 -8.14
C LEU A 67 -7.36 -14.93 -8.27
N LEU A 68 -8.31 -14.05 -7.95
CA LEU A 68 -9.73 -14.32 -8.08
C LEU A 68 -10.10 -14.62 -9.54
N TYR A 69 -9.63 -13.81 -10.48
CA TYR A 69 -9.86 -14.00 -11.91
C TYR A 69 -9.32 -15.35 -12.41
N MET A 70 -8.11 -15.72 -12.01
CA MET A 70 -7.52 -17.02 -12.36
C MET A 70 -8.36 -18.18 -11.84
N TRP A 71 -8.78 -18.14 -10.57
CA TRP A 71 -9.64 -19.17 -9.99
C TRP A 71 -11.01 -19.27 -10.67
N GLN A 72 -11.63 -18.13 -10.99
CA GLN A 72 -12.88 -18.11 -11.74
C GLN A 72 -12.74 -18.70 -13.14
N THR A 73 -11.61 -18.45 -13.80
CA THR A 73 -11.30 -19.02 -15.12
C THR A 73 -11.16 -20.54 -15.02
N ILE A 74 -10.39 -21.04 -14.05
CA ILE A 74 -10.25 -22.49 -13.79
C ILE A 74 -11.60 -23.13 -13.51
N LEU A 75 -12.42 -22.52 -12.65
CA LEU A 75 -13.76 -23.01 -12.31
C LEU A 75 -14.67 -23.06 -13.54
N THR A 76 -14.60 -22.05 -14.42
CA THR A 76 -15.36 -22.00 -15.68
C THR A 76 -14.99 -23.14 -16.60
N GLU A 77 -13.70 -23.41 -16.79
CA GLU A 77 -13.21 -24.52 -17.61
C GLU A 77 -13.62 -25.89 -17.03
N ILE A 78 -13.50 -26.08 -15.71
CA ILE A 78 -13.96 -27.31 -15.04
C ILE A 78 -15.45 -27.52 -15.25
N ASN A 79 -16.26 -26.46 -15.07
CA ASN A 79 -17.71 -26.54 -15.27
C ASN A 79 -18.06 -26.84 -16.73
N ALA A 80 -17.35 -26.26 -17.70
CA ALA A 80 -17.54 -26.55 -19.12
C ALA A 80 -17.24 -28.03 -19.43
N SER A 81 -16.14 -28.57 -18.89
CA SER A 81 -15.80 -29.99 -19.00
C SER A 81 -16.90 -30.88 -18.41
N LEU A 82 -17.39 -30.56 -17.21
CA LEU A 82 -18.44 -31.31 -16.52
C LEU A 82 -19.78 -31.28 -17.27
N ILE A 83 -20.15 -30.15 -17.85
CA ILE A 83 -21.34 -30.02 -18.71
C ILE A 83 -21.22 -30.93 -19.94
N ASN A 84 -20.04 -31.01 -20.55
CA ASN A 84 -19.82 -31.88 -21.71
C ASN A 84 -19.79 -33.36 -21.31
N PHE A 85 -19.22 -33.69 -20.15
CA PHE A 85 -19.20 -35.05 -19.62
C PHE A 85 -20.60 -35.60 -19.36
N LYS A 86 -21.50 -34.79 -18.78
CA LYS A 86 -22.90 -35.16 -18.52
C LYS A 86 -23.73 -35.46 -19.77
N LYS A 87 -23.26 -35.09 -20.97
CA LYS A 87 -23.95 -35.39 -22.25
C LYS A 87 -23.68 -36.80 -22.78
N ILE A 88 -22.82 -37.57 -22.10
CA ILE A 88 -22.53 -38.97 -22.44
C ILE A 88 -23.56 -39.86 -21.73
N ASP A 89 -24.66 -40.14 -22.43
CA ASP A 89 -25.82 -40.91 -21.96
C ASP A 89 -26.19 -41.93 -23.07
N ASN A 90 -25.61 -43.13 -22.94
CA ASN A 90 -25.89 -44.43 -23.59
C ASN A 90 -25.70 -44.66 -25.13
N ALA A 91 -24.91 -45.70 -25.46
CA ALA A 91 -24.84 -46.57 -26.64
C ALA A 91 -24.60 -46.04 -28.08
N MET A 92 -24.68 -44.75 -28.39
CA MET A 92 -24.37 -44.22 -29.74
C MET A 92 -22.87 -43.86 -29.88
N GLU A 93 -21.99 -44.86 -29.69
CA GLU A 93 -20.98 -44.80 -28.62
C GLU A 93 -19.49 -44.54 -28.93
N LEU A 94 -19.01 -44.41 -30.16
CA LEU A 94 -17.55 -44.21 -30.38
C LEU A 94 -17.19 -42.92 -31.10
N ILE A 95 -17.94 -42.55 -32.14
CA ILE A 95 -17.68 -41.30 -32.88
C ILE A 95 -18.12 -40.09 -32.08
N ARG A 96 -19.30 -40.13 -31.42
CA ARG A 96 -19.70 -39.08 -30.48
C ARG A 96 -18.78 -39.05 -29.27
N PHE A 97 -18.40 -40.21 -28.74
CA PHE A 97 -17.42 -40.27 -27.65
C PHE A 97 -16.11 -39.59 -28.05
N SER A 98 -15.54 -39.89 -29.23
CA SER A 98 -14.36 -39.20 -29.77
C SER A 98 -14.56 -37.67 -29.88
N ILE A 99 -15.69 -37.21 -30.41
CA ILE A 99 -15.98 -35.77 -30.58
C ILE A 99 -16.18 -35.07 -29.23
N TYR A 100 -16.79 -35.73 -28.24
CA TYR A 100 -17.01 -35.16 -26.92
C TYR A 100 -15.79 -35.30 -26.02
N LEU A 101 -14.96 -36.33 -26.20
CA LEU A 101 -13.75 -36.56 -25.41
C LEU A 101 -12.77 -35.41 -25.59
N GLU A 102 -12.54 -34.96 -26.83
CA GLU A 102 -11.72 -33.77 -27.09
C GLU A 102 -12.30 -32.53 -26.40
N LYS A 103 -13.61 -32.32 -26.45
CA LYS A 103 -14.30 -31.20 -25.76
C LYS A 103 -14.30 -31.30 -24.23
N ILE A 104 -14.15 -32.52 -23.69
CA ILE A 104 -14.04 -32.76 -22.24
C ILE A 104 -12.62 -32.50 -21.78
N ILE A 105 -11.61 -32.92 -22.56
CA ILE A 105 -10.19 -32.80 -22.22
C ILE A 105 -9.64 -31.40 -22.52
N ALA A 106 -10.14 -30.71 -23.55
CA ALA A 106 -9.64 -29.40 -23.96
C ALA A 106 -9.60 -28.35 -22.81
N PRO A 107 -10.66 -28.20 -22.00
CA PRO A 107 -10.62 -27.34 -20.82
C PRO A 107 -9.50 -27.68 -19.82
N TRP A 108 -9.12 -28.96 -19.69
CA TRP A 108 -8.05 -29.37 -18.78
C TRP A 108 -6.66 -28.91 -19.24
N TYR A 109 -6.42 -28.75 -20.55
CA TYR A 109 -5.19 -28.13 -21.03
C TYR A 109 -5.08 -26.67 -20.56
N MET A 110 -6.20 -25.94 -20.56
CA MET A 110 -6.27 -24.57 -20.05
C MET A 110 -6.06 -24.54 -18.54
N VAL A 111 -6.73 -25.42 -17.78
CA VAL A 111 -6.54 -25.53 -16.32
C VAL A 111 -5.07 -25.81 -15.98
N VAL A 112 -4.41 -26.73 -16.69
CA VAL A 112 -2.98 -27.01 -16.49
C VAL A 112 -2.11 -25.80 -16.84
N GLY A 113 -2.43 -25.07 -17.91
CA GLY A 113 -1.75 -23.84 -18.30
C GLY A 113 -1.81 -22.78 -17.19
N TYR A 114 -3.03 -22.41 -16.78
CA TYR A 114 -3.24 -21.42 -15.72
C TYR A 114 -2.65 -21.84 -14.37
N SER A 115 -2.72 -23.13 -14.04
CA SER A 115 -2.10 -23.65 -12.82
C SER A 115 -0.57 -23.52 -12.85
N LYS A 116 0.07 -23.74 -14.01
CA LYS A 116 1.52 -23.54 -14.17
C LYS A 116 1.92 -22.09 -14.08
N GLU A 117 1.16 -21.19 -14.71
CA GLU A 117 1.37 -19.74 -14.59
C GLU A 117 1.25 -19.29 -13.13
N MET A 118 0.24 -19.79 -12.41
CA MET A 118 0.07 -19.53 -10.98
C MET A 118 1.29 -19.98 -10.18
N MET A 119 1.73 -21.22 -10.36
CA MET A 119 2.92 -21.74 -9.66
C MET A 119 4.17 -20.90 -9.96
N ALA A 120 4.38 -20.49 -11.21
CA ALA A 120 5.53 -19.68 -11.58
C ALA A 120 5.54 -18.32 -10.86
N VAL A 121 4.38 -17.65 -10.78
CA VAL A 121 4.24 -16.39 -10.05
C VAL A 121 4.51 -16.58 -8.55
N PHE A 122 3.99 -17.65 -7.94
CA PHE A 122 4.27 -17.94 -6.53
C PHE A 122 5.75 -18.28 -6.28
N ASP A 123 6.38 -19.05 -7.17
CA ASP A 123 7.79 -19.41 -7.07
C ASP A 123 8.70 -18.18 -7.19
N GLU A 124 8.39 -17.27 -8.12
CA GLU A 124 9.11 -16.00 -8.28
C GLU A 124 8.94 -15.09 -7.06
N ALA A 125 7.72 -14.98 -6.52
CA ALA A 125 7.43 -14.21 -5.33
C ALA A 125 8.16 -14.77 -4.10
N LEU A 126 8.15 -16.10 -3.90
CA LEU A 126 8.88 -16.77 -2.83
C LEU A 126 10.39 -16.59 -2.97
N SER A 127 10.93 -16.77 -4.18
CA SER A 127 12.35 -16.56 -4.48
C SER A 127 12.79 -15.13 -4.13
N SER A 128 12.01 -14.13 -4.54
CA SER A 128 12.28 -12.72 -4.25
C SER A 128 12.23 -12.43 -2.75
N PHE A 129 11.24 -12.97 -2.05
CA PHE A 129 11.09 -12.83 -0.59
C PHE A 129 12.28 -13.43 0.19
N TYR A 130 12.74 -14.61 -0.20
CA TYR A 130 13.90 -15.24 0.45
C TYR A 130 15.23 -14.59 0.04
N SER A 131 15.32 -14.00 -1.15
CA SER A 131 16.53 -13.32 -1.63
C SER A 131 16.71 -11.92 -1.06
N SER A 132 15.64 -11.28 -0.55
CA SER A 132 15.73 -9.95 0.08
C SER A 132 16.13 -10.00 1.57
N LYS A 133 16.47 -11.17 2.10
CA LYS A 133 16.80 -11.42 3.51
C LYS A 133 18.27 -11.77 3.68
#